data_AF-A0A8H6X4P3-F1
#
_entry.id   AF-A0A8H6X4P3-F1
#
_cell.length_a   1.000
_cell.length_b   1.000
_cell.length_c   1.000
_cell.angle_alpha   90.00
_cell.angle_beta   90.00
_cell.angle_gamma   90.00
#
_symmetry.space_group_name_H-M   'P 1'
#
loop_
_entity.id
_entity.type
_entity.pdbx_description
1 polymer ?
#
loop_
_entity_poly.entity_id
_entity_poly.type
_entity_poly.pdbx_seq_one_letter_code
_entity_poly.pdbx_strand_id
1 'polypeptide(L)'
;MDPNAMQMGISCPTTLLLNPLLTHGQRTTTPPYESAADFYLADLIYRKVEMSAGAIDELMQNWAAREGAPDPPFADHKDLSWPHSVAVLRVYICDPRLILRRQLANPDFKDDMDFAAKRVYAADGTREYMDFMSGNWAWRHSLITTMDLIAKIPGCKGTTFVPAILSSDKTTVSVATGQDEYYPLYISNGLIHNNIRHAHGDSVTLIGFLTIPKISTKFRTFRRNLFHGSVRRILQSLLPGMMQPEVALFGDGHYRHVVYGLGPYIADYPEQVLLACVVQGWCARCTASNKNLDGASGRRSQRHSEALFDTFSHKKLWDDYGIILDVLPFTWHQEKRNLTIGGNWRQLSAIGGLWTIIKLWKS
;
A
#
# COMPACT_ATOMS: atom_id res chain seq x y z
N MET A 1 22.51 6.58 41.53
CA MET A 1 21.70 7.68 40.94
C MET A 1 22.53 8.26 39.81
N ASP A 2 22.39 7.92 38.53
CA ASP A 2 21.50 7.00 37.81
C ASP A 2 22.35 6.22 36.78
N PRO A 3 22.35 4.87 36.78
CA PRO A 3 23.14 4.02 35.88
C PRO A 3 22.40 3.50 34.63
N ASN A 4 21.28 4.08 34.19
CA ASN A 4 20.50 3.57 33.03
C ASN A 4 20.23 4.62 31.94
N ALA A 5 21.26 5.00 31.19
CA ALA A 5 21.07 5.61 29.87
C ALA A 5 22.06 4.99 28.86
N MET A 6 21.81 3.72 28.53
CA MET A 6 22.46 3.07 27.38
C MET A 6 21.94 3.75 26.11
N GLN A 7 22.85 4.50 25.50
CA GLN A 7 22.65 5.26 24.27
C GLN A 7 22.36 4.28 23.11
N MET A 8 21.09 3.90 22.92
CA MET A 8 20.65 3.22 21.70
C MET A 8 20.66 4.24 20.57
N GLY A 9 21.76 4.26 19.82
CA GLY A 9 21.88 5.00 18.56
C GLY A 9 20.87 4.48 17.53
N ILE A 10 19.70 5.11 17.47
CA ILE A 10 18.76 4.96 16.34
C ILE A 10 19.08 6.09 15.36
N SER A 11 20.07 5.87 14.49
CA SER A 11 20.27 6.70 13.31
C SER A 11 19.41 6.15 12.16
N CYS A 12 18.26 6.76 11.89
CA CYS A 12 17.76 6.87 10.51
C CYS A 12 16.62 7.90 10.38
N PRO A 13 16.88 9.08 9.83
CA PRO A 13 15.87 9.83 9.10
C PRO A 13 16.28 9.87 7.63
N THR A 14 15.91 8.84 6.87
CA THR A 14 16.00 8.91 5.41
C THR A 14 14.83 9.77 4.91
N THR A 15 15.06 11.09 4.83
CA THR A 15 14.12 12.03 4.20
C THR A 15 14.18 11.81 2.69
N LEU A 16 13.11 11.27 2.09
CA LEU A 16 13.04 11.05 0.65
C LEU A 16 12.09 12.05 0.00
N LEU A 17 12.65 12.84 -0.92
CA LEU A 17 11.91 13.67 -1.85
C LEU A 17 11.29 12.76 -2.92
N LEU A 18 9.98 12.56 -2.87
CA LEU A 18 9.23 11.94 -3.97
C LEU A 18 9.08 12.97 -5.09
N ASN A 19 9.99 12.93 -6.07
CA ASN A 19 9.77 13.58 -7.37
C ASN A 19 8.81 12.69 -8.19
N PRO A 20 7.63 13.18 -8.63
CA PRO A 20 6.69 12.37 -9.43
C PRO A 20 7.13 12.16 -10.89
N LEU A 21 8.26 12.73 -11.31
CA LEU A 21 8.73 12.61 -12.68
C LEU A 21 9.72 11.45 -12.76
N LEU A 22 9.45 10.56 -13.72
CA LEU A 22 10.28 9.45 -14.22
C LEU A 22 9.94 8.06 -13.66
N THR A 23 9.14 7.30 -14.43
CA THR A 23 9.61 6.00 -14.94
C THR A 23 9.05 5.75 -16.35
N HIS A 24 9.94 5.38 -17.27
CA HIS A 24 9.69 5.16 -18.69
C HIS A 24 8.77 3.97 -18.99
N GLY A 25 7.92 4.14 -20.00
CA GLY A 25 7.14 3.09 -20.67
C GLY A 25 5.78 3.63 -21.10
N GLN A 26 5.65 4.01 -22.38
CA GLN A 26 4.50 4.70 -22.97
C GLN A 26 3.12 4.11 -22.56
N ARG A 27 2.43 4.80 -21.64
CA ARG A 27 1.02 5.17 -21.74
C ARG A 27 0.93 6.60 -21.24
N THR A 28 0.35 7.47 -22.06
CA THR A 28 0.21 8.90 -21.80
C THR A 28 -0.70 9.14 -20.60
N THR A 29 -0.12 9.20 -19.40
CA THR A 29 -0.69 10.02 -18.32
C THR A 29 -0.20 11.43 -18.59
N THR A 30 -1.03 12.27 -19.22
CA THR A 30 -0.74 13.69 -19.34
C THR A 30 -0.45 14.23 -17.93
N PRO A 31 0.72 14.87 -17.68
CA PRO A 31 0.91 15.64 -16.46
C PRO A 31 -0.18 16.73 -16.38
N PRO A 32 -0.54 17.22 -15.18
CA PRO A 32 -1.64 18.20 -15.04
C PRO A 32 -1.34 19.57 -15.65
N TYR A 33 -0.14 19.78 -16.18
CA TYR A 33 0.28 20.98 -16.89
C TYR A 33 0.75 20.58 -18.28
N GLU A 34 0.33 21.32 -19.31
CA GLU A 34 0.64 21.01 -20.71
C GLU A 34 2.12 21.24 -21.04
N SER A 35 2.80 22.12 -20.28
CA SER A 35 4.23 22.39 -20.40
C SER A 35 4.92 22.73 -19.07
N ALA A 36 6.26 22.71 -19.07
CA ALA A 36 7.05 23.19 -17.93
C ALA A 36 6.90 24.70 -17.68
N ALA A 37 6.57 25.48 -18.72
CA ALA A 37 6.34 26.92 -18.60
C ALA A 37 5.07 27.21 -17.79
N ASP A 38 4.01 26.43 -18.01
CA ASP A 38 2.73 26.58 -17.29
C ASP A 38 2.92 26.31 -15.80
N PHE A 39 3.73 25.29 -15.46
CA PHE A 39 4.09 25.01 -14.07
C PHE A 39 4.80 26.20 -13.38
N TYR A 40 5.78 26.83 -14.04
CA TYR A 40 6.50 27.96 -13.45
C TYR A 40 5.63 29.22 -13.35
N LEU A 41 4.73 29.45 -14.31
CA LEU A 41 3.76 30.54 -14.26
C LEU A 41 2.81 30.37 -13.07
N ALA A 42 2.33 29.16 -12.83
CA ALA A 42 1.47 28.85 -11.68
C ALA A 42 2.21 29.03 -10.33
N ASP A 43 3.48 28.59 -10.20
CA ASP A 43 4.30 28.83 -8.99
C ASP A 43 4.52 30.33 -8.70
N LEU A 44 4.74 31.12 -9.75
CA LEU A 44 4.91 32.56 -9.63
C LEU A 44 3.63 33.22 -9.10
N ILE A 45 2.49 32.98 -9.75
CA ILE A 45 1.21 33.63 -9.45
C ILE A 45 0.71 33.26 -8.05
N TYR A 46 0.79 31.98 -7.67
CA TYR A 46 0.16 31.50 -6.44
C TYR A 46 1.07 31.58 -5.21
N ARG A 47 2.37 31.23 -5.33
CA ARG A 47 3.27 31.13 -4.17
C ARG A 47 4.16 32.36 -4.00
N LYS A 48 4.64 32.97 -5.08
CA LYS A 48 5.56 34.12 -4.99
C LYS A 48 4.84 35.45 -4.93
N VAL A 49 3.78 35.60 -5.73
CA VAL A 49 3.00 36.83 -5.83
C VAL A 49 1.74 36.76 -4.95
N GLU A 50 1.30 35.55 -4.57
CA GLU A 50 0.11 35.31 -3.74
C GLU A 50 -1.13 36.04 -4.27
N MET A 51 -1.35 36.00 -5.60
CA MET A 51 -2.47 36.66 -6.25
C MET A 51 -3.82 36.13 -5.72
N SER A 52 -4.77 37.04 -5.51
CA SER A 52 -6.13 36.66 -5.10
C SER A 52 -6.84 35.88 -6.21
N ALA A 53 -7.76 34.99 -5.83
CA ALA A 53 -8.53 34.17 -6.77
C ALA A 53 -9.22 35.01 -7.87
N GLY A 54 -9.81 36.15 -7.51
CA GLY A 54 -10.44 37.06 -8.48
C GLY A 54 -9.44 37.70 -9.45
N ALA A 55 -8.24 38.05 -8.98
CA ALA A 55 -7.19 38.61 -9.83
C ALA A 55 -6.61 37.56 -10.80
N ILE A 56 -6.59 36.29 -10.40
CA ILE A 56 -6.18 35.18 -11.26
C ILE A 56 -7.20 34.97 -12.38
N ASP A 57 -8.49 34.96 -12.05
CA ASP A 57 -9.57 34.82 -13.05
C ASP A 57 -9.52 35.97 -14.07
N GLU A 58 -9.34 37.20 -13.60
CA GLU A 58 -9.20 38.38 -14.44
C GLU A 58 -7.96 38.28 -15.35
N LEU A 59 -6.83 37.81 -14.82
CA LEU A 59 -5.61 37.60 -15.60
C LEU A 59 -5.83 36.58 -16.72
N MET A 60 -6.48 35.45 -16.45
CA MET A 60 -6.75 34.42 -17.47
C MET A 60 -7.74 34.90 -18.53
N GLN A 61 -8.76 35.68 -18.14
CA GLN A 61 -9.69 36.31 -19.08
C GLN A 61 -8.99 37.32 -19.98
N ASN A 62 -8.12 38.16 -19.43
CA ASN A 62 -7.33 39.11 -20.20
C ASN A 62 -6.37 38.41 -21.18
N TRP A 63 -5.82 37.26 -20.79
CA TRP A 63 -4.98 36.44 -21.65
C TRP A 63 -5.76 35.87 -22.83
N ALA A 64 -6.95 35.31 -22.57
CA ALA A 64 -7.84 34.77 -23.59
C ALA A 64 -8.38 35.83 -24.55
N ALA A 65 -8.56 37.07 -24.08
CA ALA A 65 -9.03 38.19 -24.88
C ALA A 65 -7.96 38.77 -25.83
N ARG A 66 -6.69 38.36 -25.68
CA ARG A 66 -5.59 38.91 -26.48
C ARG A 66 -5.52 38.24 -27.85
N GLU A 67 -5.75 39.00 -28.91
CA GLU A 67 -5.69 38.49 -30.29
C GLU A 67 -4.34 37.83 -30.62
N GLY A 68 -4.40 36.64 -31.22
CA GLY A 68 -3.22 35.86 -31.62
C GLY A 68 -2.46 35.19 -30.47
N ALA A 69 -2.95 35.27 -29.22
CA ALA A 69 -2.39 34.49 -28.13
C ALA A 69 -2.84 33.02 -28.23
N PRO A 70 -2.00 32.05 -27.81
CA PRO A 70 -2.46 30.71 -27.53
C PRO A 70 -3.50 30.74 -26.40
N ASP A 71 -4.33 29.69 -26.32
CA ASP A 71 -5.28 29.50 -25.24
C ASP A 71 -4.61 29.74 -23.88
N PRO A 72 -5.32 30.37 -22.91
CA PRO A 72 -4.74 30.59 -21.60
C PRO A 72 -4.31 29.26 -20.99
N PRO A 73 -3.18 29.21 -20.27
CA PRO A 73 -2.63 27.97 -19.72
C PRO A 73 -3.53 27.34 -18.65
N PHE A 74 -4.49 28.10 -18.13
CA PHE A 74 -5.47 27.70 -17.12
C PHE A 74 -6.83 28.32 -17.45
N ALA A 75 -7.91 27.59 -17.18
CA ALA A 75 -9.26 28.12 -17.37
C ALA A 75 -9.65 29.17 -16.30
N ASP A 76 -9.29 28.94 -15.04
CA ASP A 76 -9.58 29.80 -13.89
C ASP A 76 -8.66 29.49 -12.68
N HIS A 77 -8.81 30.21 -11.57
CA HIS A 77 -8.06 29.94 -10.33
C HIS A 77 -8.32 28.55 -9.72
N LYS A 78 -9.41 27.87 -10.09
CA LYS A 78 -9.71 26.51 -9.60
C LYS A 78 -8.93 25.48 -10.39
N ASP A 79 -8.64 25.76 -11.65
CA ASP A 79 -7.71 24.99 -12.49
C ASP A 79 -6.27 25.10 -11.95
N LEU A 80 -5.94 26.26 -11.36
CA LEU A 80 -4.70 26.50 -10.61
C LEU A 80 -4.66 25.91 -9.19
N SER A 81 -5.78 25.43 -8.65
CA SER A 81 -5.87 24.96 -7.26
C SER A 81 -5.26 23.58 -7.02
N TRP A 82 -4.11 23.29 -7.64
CA TRP A 82 -3.18 22.31 -7.11
C TRP A 82 -2.54 22.87 -5.85
N PRO A 83 -2.26 22.09 -4.79
CA PRO A 83 -1.44 22.59 -3.68
C PRO A 83 -0.05 23.01 -4.19
N HIS A 84 0.12 24.31 -4.41
CA HIS A 84 1.39 24.97 -4.72
C HIS A 84 2.26 25.07 -3.46
N SER A 85 2.78 23.93 -3.09
CA SER A 85 4.21 23.84 -2.82
C SER A 85 4.65 22.56 -3.52
N VAL A 86 5.92 22.42 -3.88
CA VAL A 86 6.52 21.10 -3.75
C VAL A 86 6.38 20.78 -2.27
N ALA A 87 5.21 20.26 -1.88
CA ALA A 87 4.96 19.78 -0.56
C ALA A 87 5.87 18.57 -0.49
N VAL A 88 7.06 18.80 0.05
CA VAL A 88 7.95 17.72 0.44
C VAL A 88 7.18 16.96 1.51
N LEU A 89 6.42 15.98 1.07
CA LEU A 89 5.72 15.06 1.93
C LEU A 89 6.81 14.22 2.57
N ARG A 90 7.23 14.64 3.77
CA ARG A 90 8.17 13.88 4.57
C ARG A 90 7.45 12.64 5.04
N VAL A 91 7.76 11.51 4.41
CA VAL A 91 7.32 10.21 4.88
C VAL A 91 8.40 9.68 5.81
N TYR A 92 8.07 9.54 7.09
CA TYR A 92 8.91 8.82 8.04
C TYR A 92 8.66 7.33 7.85
N ILE A 93 9.72 6.59 7.52
CA ILE A 93 9.63 5.16 7.22
C ILE A 93 10.69 4.38 8.00
N CYS A 94 10.33 3.18 8.42
CA CYS A 94 11.29 2.15 8.84
C CYS A 94 11.46 1.16 7.69
N ASP A 95 12.68 0.64 7.50
CA ASP A 95 12.96 -0.36 6.47
C ASP A 95 12.20 -1.68 6.76
N PRO A 96 11.21 -2.06 5.93
CA PRO A 96 10.43 -3.29 6.13
C PRO A 96 11.27 -4.56 6.20
N ARG A 97 12.37 -4.64 5.43
CA ARG A 97 13.26 -5.82 5.44
C ARG A 97 13.98 -5.93 6.77
N LEU A 98 14.48 -4.82 7.30
CA LEU A 98 15.14 -4.81 8.62
C LEU A 98 14.16 -5.15 9.74
N ILE A 99 12.93 -4.60 9.69
CA ILE A 99 11.88 -4.91 10.65
C ILE A 99 11.52 -6.39 10.63
N LEU A 100 11.29 -6.97 9.45
CA LEU A 100 11.00 -8.40 9.34
C LEU A 100 12.15 -9.26 9.86
N ARG A 101 13.42 -8.92 9.57
CA ARG A 101 14.58 -9.64 10.11
C ARG A 101 14.65 -9.56 11.64
N ARG A 102 14.35 -8.41 12.23
CA ARG A 102 14.27 -8.25 13.69
C ARG A 102 13.16 -9.11 14.29
N GLN A 103 11.97 -9.10 13.69
CA GLN A 103 10.86 -9.94 14.14
C GLN A 103 11.22 -11.43 14.05
N LEU A 104 11.85 -11.88 12.96
CA LEU A 104 12.28 -13.27 12.83
C LEU A 104 13.31 -13.65 13.91
N ALA A 105 14.26 -12.76 14.21
CA ALA A 105 15.29 -12.97 15.20
C ALA A 105 14.82 -12.81 16.66
N ASN A 106 13.55 -12.46 16.90
CA ASN A 106 13.04 -12.25 18.25
C ASN A 106 12.93 -13.59 19.01
N PRO A 107 13.70 -13.79 20.11
CA PRO A 107 13.65 -15.02 20.91
C PRO A 107 12.28 -15.32 21.52
N ASP A 108 11.47 -14.28 21.75
CA ASP A 108 10.12 -14.43 22.32
C ASP A 108 9.18 -15.18 21.38
N PHE A 109 9.51 -15.31 20.10
CA PHE A 109 8.68 -15.97 19.09
C PHE A 109 9.15 -17.40 18.75
N LYS A 110 10.23 -17.89 19.38
CA LYS A 110 10.93 -19.11 18.95
C LYS A 110 10.04 -20.36 18.90
N ASP A 111 9.08 -20.46 19.82
CA ASP A 111 8.19 -21.63 19.98
C ASP A 111 6.83 -21.43 19.26
N ASP A 112 6.59 -20.25 18.70
CA ASP A 112 5.29 -19.79 18.20
C ASP A 112 5.38 -19.35 16.72
N MET A 113 6.13 -20.09 15.89
CA MET A 113 6.22 -19.87 14.45
C MET A 113 5.96 -21.14 13.64
N ASP A 114 5.21 -20.98 12.56
CA ASP A 114 5.06 -22.01 11.53
C ASP A 114 5.98 -21.75 10.34
N PHE A 115 7.05 -22.54 10.18
CA PHE A 115 8.00 -22.38 9.06
C PHE A 115 7.48 -22.89 7.70
N ALA A 116 6.31 -23.53 7.68
CA ALA A 116 5.67 -24.05 6.48
C ALA A 116 4.15 -23.97 6.61
N ALA A 117 3.45 -23.87 5.48
CA ALA A 117 2.00 -23.91 5.49
C ALA A 117 1.52 -25.27 6.00
N LYS A 118 0.51 -25.24 6.89
CA LYS A 118 0.01 -26.44 7.56
C LYS A 118 -1.47 -26.67 7.29
N ARG A 119 -1.88 -27.92 7.45
CA ARG A 119 -3.27 -28.33 7.33
C ARG A 119 -3.73 -28.97 8.65
N VAL A 120 -4.53 -28.23 9.41
CA VAL A 120 -5.09 -28.68 10.69
C VAL A 120 -6.53 -29.16 10.47
N TYR A 121 -6.86 -30.30 11.05
CA TYR A 121 -8.19 -30.91 10.98
C TYR A 121 -8.59 -31.37 12.38
N ALA A 122 -9.85 -31.15 12.75
CA ALA A 122 -10.42 -31.71 13.96
C ALA A 122 -10.61 -33.23 13.81
N ALA A 123 -10.94 -33.91 14.92
CA ALA A 123 -11.14 -35.36 14.94
C ALA A 123 -12.26 -35.85 14.02
N ASP A 124 -13.25 -34.99 13.73
CA ASP A 124 -14.35 -35.25 12.80
C ASP A 124 -13.97 -35.00 11.32
N GLY A 125 -12.72 -34.62 11.04
CA GLY A 125 -12.23 -34.27 9.71
C GLY A 125 -12.57 -32.84 9.27
N THR A 126 -13.21 -32.04 10.12
CA THR A 126 -13.52 -30.64 9.82
C THR A 126 -12.25 -29.81 9.77
N ARG A 127 -12.19 -28.90 8.79
CA ARG A 127 -11.04 -28.04 8.58
C ARG A 127 -10.96 -26.94 9.64
N GLU A 128 -9.84 -26.85 10.35
CA GLU A 128 -9.56 -25.77 11.31
C GLU A 128 -8.57 -24.75 10.78
N TYR A 129 -8.78 -23.48 11.14
CA TYR A 129 -7.92 -22.36 10.82
C TYR A 129 -7.54 -21.65 12.11
N MET A 130 -6.34 -21.93 12.61
CA MET A 130 -5.83 -21.37 13.85
C MET A 130 -4.89 -20.21 13.58
N ASP A 131 -3.77 -20.49 12.90
CA ASP A 131 -2.71 -19.51 12.58
C ASP A 131 -2.73 -19.10 11.11
N PHE A 132 -2.01 -18.03 10.77
CA PHE A 132 -1.90 -17.56 9.38
C PHE A 132 -1.48 -18.68 8.41
N MET A 133 -0.47 -19.47 8.78
CA MET A 133 0.07 -20.55 7.96
C MET A 133 -0.86 -21.76 7.82
N SER A 134 -1.93 -21.84 8.62
CA SER A 134 -3.01 -22.82 8.42
C SER A 134 -4.03 -22.39 7.34
N GLY A 135 -3.96 -21.14 6.90
CA GLY A 135 -4.87 -20.53 5.94
C GLY A 135 -4.74 -21.08 4.52
N ASN A 136 -5.86 -21.08 3.78
CA ASN A 136 -5.85 -21.47 2.36
C ASN A 136 -4.97 -20.57 1.50
N TRP A 137 -4.82 -19.29 1.86
CA TRP A 137 -3.89 -18.39 1.18
C TRP A 137 -2.46 -18.88 1.37
N ALA A 138 -2.02 -19.12 2.60
CA ALA A 138 -0.68 -19.62 2.89
C ALA A 138 -0.45 -20.98 2.24
N TRP A 139 -1.41 -21.89 2.26
CA TRP A 139 -1.30 -23.18 1.58
C TRP A 139 -1.13 -23.06 0.06
N ARG A 140 -2.00 -22.28 -0.60
CA ARG A 140 -1.93 -22.07 -2.06
C ARG A 140 -0.66 -21.34 -2.43
N HIS A 141 -0.29 -20.30 -1.69
CA HIS A 141 0.94 -19.56 -1.94
C HIS A 141 2.14 -20.44 -1.64
N SER A 142 2.27 -21.13 -0.52
CA SER A 142 3.36 -22.08 -0.33
C SER A 142 3.44 -23.11 -1.46
N LEU A 143 2.34 -23.65 -1.99
CA LEU A 143 2.40 -24.54 -3.15
C LEU A 143 2.81 -23.84 -4.46
N ILE A 144 2.15 -22.74 -4.80
CA ILE A 144 2.39 -21.96 -6.03
C ILE A 144 3.78 -21.34 -5.97
N THR A 145 4.10 -20.61 -4.90
CA THR A 145 5.40 -20.00 -4.58
C THR A 145 6.50 -21.06 -4.50
N THR A 146 6.31 -22.23 -3.87
CA THR A 146 7.39 -23.25 -3.89
C THR A 146 7.61 -23.80 -5.30
N MET A 147 6.57 -24.03 -6.11
CA MET A 147 6.75 -24.53 -7.48
C MET A 147 7.26 -23.46 -8.46
N ASP A 148 6.66 -22.27 -8.48
CA ASP A 148 7.04 -21.15 -9.34
C ASP A 148 8.36 -20.51 -8.91
N LEU A 149 8.64 -20.34 -7.61
CA LEU A 149 9.94 -19.83 -7.17
C LEU A 149 11.04 -20.86 -7.39
N ILE A 150 10.83 -22.16 -7.12
CA ILE A 150 11.88 -23.16 -7.42
C ILE A 150 12.20 -23.17 -8.92
N ALA A 151 11.19 -22.98 -9.77
CA ALA A 151 11.39 -22.91 -11.22
C ALA A 151 12.01 -21.59 -11.71
N LYS A 152 11.69 -20.44 -11.07
CA LYS A 152 12.08 -19.09 -11.55
C LYS A 152 13.21 -18.43 -10.77
N ILE A 153 13.45 -18.86 -9.54
CA ILE A 153 14.41 -18.27 -8.61
C ILE A 153 15.41 -19.35 -8.16
N PRO A 154 16.66 -19.28 -8.65
CA PRO A 154 17.72 -20.20 -8.25
C PRO A 154 17.89 -20.24 -6.72
N GLY A 155 17.97 -21.44 -6.16
CA GLY A 155 18.21 -21.64 -4.72
C GLY A 155 16.96 -21.60 -3.83
N CYS A 156 15.74 -21.46 -4.37
CA CYS A 156 14.49 -21.45 -3.58
C CYS A 156 14.07 -22.81 -2.99
N LYS A 157 14.74 -23.92 -3.36
CA LYS A 157 14.38 -25.23 -2.81
C LYS A 157 14.76 -25.30 -1.33
N GLY A 158 13.80 -25.61 -0.48
CA GLY A 158 14.01 -25.75 0.97
C GLY A 158 14.03 -24.43 1.74
N THR A 159 13.68 -23.31 1.11
CA THR A 159 13.62 -22.00 1.77
C THR A 159 12.29 -21.79 2.48
N THR A 160 12.32 -21.13 3.64
CA THR A 160 11.11 -20.68 4.34
C THR A 160 10.51 -19.48 3.62
N PHE A 161 9.25 -19.59 3.19
CA PHE A 161 8.49 -18.46 2.67
C PHE A 161 8.02 -17.58 3.83
N VAL A 162 8.40 -16.31 3.84
CA VAL A 162 8.03 -15.34 4.89
C VAL A 162 7.04 -14.32 4.34
N PRO A 163 5.73 -14.44 4.66
CA PRO A 163 4.73 -13.47 4.25
C PRO A 163 4.90 -12.16 5.03
N ALA A 164 4.93 -11.03 4.34
CA ALA A 164 4.87 -9.69 4.91
C ALA A 164 3.40 -9.24 4.96
N ILE A 165 2.75 -9.38 6.11
CA ILE A 165 1.37 -8.94 6.32
C ILE A 165 1.40 -7.44 6.59
N LEU A 166 0.64 -6.68 5.79
CA LEU A 166 0.55 -5.24 5.91
C LEU A 166 -0.81 -4.86 6.51
N SER A 167 -0.86 -3.70 7.16
CA SER A 167 -2.13 -3.14 7.61
C SER A 167 -2.04 -1.64 7.66
N SER A 168 -3.16 -0.98 7.39
CA SER A 168 -3.31 0.45 7.70
C SER A 168 -4.72 0.71 8.15
N ASP A 169 -4.88 1.71 9.00
CA ASP A 169 -6.17 2.17 9.47
C ASP A 169 -6.11 3.69 9.50
N LYS A 170 -7.04 4.38 8.84
CA LYS A 170 -7.07 5.84 8.83
C LYS A 170 -7.19 6.36 10.28
N THR A 171 -6.26 7.20 10.68
CA THR A 171 -6.27 7.84 12.01
C THR A 171 -6.18 9.35 11.91
N THR A 172 -6.87 10.02 12.82
CA THR A 172 -6.81 11.48 13.03
C THR A 172 -5.97 11.73 14.28
N VAL A 173 -4.91 12.54 14.17
CA VAL A 173 -4.11 12.98 15.33
C VAL A 173 -4.60 14.36 15.75
N SER A 174 -4.69 14.62 17.06
CA SER A 174 -5.60 15.57 17.72
C SER A 174 -5.34 17.08 17.52
N VAL A 175 -6.13 17.88 18.24
CA VAL A 175 -6.86 19.10 17.82
C VAL A 175 -6.06 20.42 17.87
N ALA A 176 -4.82 20.42 18.36
CA ALA A 176 -4.13 21.67 18.71
C ALA A 176 -3.47 22.42 17.53
N THR A 177 -3.24 21.77 16.39
CA THR A 177 -2.53 22.38 15.24
C THR A 177 -3.16 22.09 13.87
N GLY A 178 -4.42 21.62 13.85
CA GLY A 178 -5.25 21.68 12.65
C GLY A 178 -5.74 20.37 12.03
N GLN A 179 -6.07 19.32 12.78
CA GLN A 179 -6.73 18.09 12.27
C GLN A 179 -5.98 17.40 11.11
N ASP A 180 -4.74 16.97 11.29
CA ASP A 180 -4.06 16.17 10.25
C ASP A 180 -4.47 14.69 10.33
N GLU A 181 -4.79 14.10 9.17
CA GLU A 181 -5.13 12.69 9.02
C GLU A 181 -3.96 11.93 8.38
N TYR A 182 -3.70 10.72 8.85
CA TYR A 182 -2.65 9.85 8.32
C TYR A 182 -3.13 8.40 8.21
N TYR A 183 -2.48 7.61 7.36
CA TYR A 183 -2.54 6.15 7.43
C TYR A 183 -1.25 5.64 8.10
N PRO A 184 -1.25 5.28 9.39
CA PRO A 184 -0.20 4.43 9.94
C PRO A 184 -0.14 3.12 9.16
N LEU A 185 1.04 2.78 8.66
CA LEU A 185 1.32 1.55 7.95
C LEU A 185 2.07 0.60 8.89
N TYR A 186 1.52 -0.58 9.11
CA TYR A 186 2.08 -1.62 9.95
C TYR A 186 2.56 -2.81 9.11
N ILE A 187 3.55 -3.52 9.64
CA ILE A 187 4.02 -4.80 9.10
C ILE A 187 4.11 -5.86 10.19
N SER A 188 3.83 -7.10 9.81
CA SER A 188 3.99 -8.28 10.65
C SER A 188 4.45 -9.45 9.78
N ASN A 189 5.40 -10.24 10.26
CA ASN A 189 5.77 -11.49 9.60
C ASN A 189 4.61 -12.50 9.70
N GLY A 190 4.43 -13.32 8.66
CA GLY A 190 3.32 -14.27 8.55
C GLY A 190 3.52 -15.58 9.29
N LEU A 191 4.72 -15.83 9.83
CA LEU A 191 5.06 -17.12 10.46
C LEU A 191 4.54 -17.22 11.89
N ILE A 192 4.51 -16.09 12.61
CA ILE A 192 4.07 -16.05 13.99
C ILE A 192 2.61 -16.48 14.16
N HIS A 193 2.38 -17.27 15.21
CA HIS A 193 1.06 -17.68 15.68
C HIS A 193 0.24 -16.48 16.15
N ASN A 194 -1.08 -16.65 16.21
CA ASN A 194 -1.97 -15.53 16.51
C ASN A 194 -1.91 -15.07 17.98
N ASN A 195 -1.64 -15.97 18.93
CA ASN A 195 -1.39 -15.65 20.34
C ASN A 195 -0.27 -14.60 20.50
N ILE A 196 0.84 -14.76 19.77
CA ILE A 196 1.96 -13.81 19.76
C ILE A 196 1.59 -12.50 19.09
N ARG A 197 0.75 -12.55 18.06
CA ARG A 197 0.18 -11.32 17.50
C ARG A 197 -0.58 -10.55 18.56
N HIS A 198 -1.32 -11.20 19.46
CA HIS A 198 -2.09 -10.55 20.53
C HIS A 198 -1.27 -10.08 21.74
N ALA A 199 -0.05 -10.59 21.91
CA ALA A 199 0.81 -10.25 23.04
C ALA A 199 1.68 -9.01 22.75
N HIS A 200 2.03 -8.25 23.79
CA HIS A 200 3.02 -7.17 23.70
C HIS A 200 4.41 -7.79 23.43
N GLY A 201 4.93 -7.66 22.21
CA GLY A 201 6.21 -8.29 21.86
C GLY A 201 6.76 -7.95 20.46
N ASP A 202 6.45 -6.78 19.90
CA ASP A 202 6.90 -6.35 18.55
C ASP A 202 6.44 -7.24 17.37
N SER A 203 5.38 -8.01 17.56
CA SER A 203 4.77 -8.89 16.55
C SER A 203 4.11 -8.11 15.39
N VAL A 204 3.73 -6.86 15.66
CA VAL A 204 3.21 -5.88 14.71
C VAL A 204 3.99 -4.59 14.89
N THR A 205 4.64 -4.11 13.84
CA THR A 205 5.51 -2.94 13.91
C THR A 205 5.01 -1.84 12.97
N LEU A 206 4.91 -0.62 13.48
CA LEU A 206 4.64 0.57 12.68
C LEU A 206 5.87 0.89 11.81
N ILE A 207 5.69 0.93 10.49
CA ILE A 207 6.77 1.17 9.51
C ILE A 207 6.64 2.48 8.76
N GLY A 208 5.56 3.24 8.96
CA GLY A 208 5.50 4.62 8.51
C GLY A 208 4.13 5.25 8.65
N PHE A 209 4.08 6.56 8.40
CA PHE A 209 2.84 7.32 8.33
C PHE A 209 2.66 7.81 6.90
N LEU A 210 1.62 7.32 6.22
CA LEU A 210 1.28 7.78 4.88
C LEU A 210 0.43 9.04 5.01
N THR A 211 0.95 10.12 4.45
CA THR A 211 0.32 11.44 4.46
C THR A 211 -0.99 11.45 3.70
N ILE A 212 -2.03 12.05 4.28
CA ILE A 212 -3.29 12.33 3.59
C ILE A 212 -3.34 13.82 3.28
N PRO A 213 -3.03 14.24 2.04
CA PRO A 213 -3.04 15.65 1.72
C PRO A 213 -4.47 16.20 1.83
N LYS A 214 -4.61 17.34 2.52
CA LYS A 214 -5.86 18.10 2.64
C LYS A 214 -6.13 18.88 1.37
N ILE A 215 -6.37 18.14 0.31
CA ILE A 215 -6.69 18.69 -1.01
C ILE A 215 -8.15 18.41 -1.33
N SER A 216 -8.72 19.25 -2.19
CA SER A 216 -10.14 19.18 -2.56
C SER A 216 -10.52 17.79 -3.09
N THR A 217 -11.81 17.49 -3.05
CA THR A 217 -12.40 16.23 -3.57
C THR A 217 -12.14 16.01 -5.06
N LYS A 218 -11.69 17.03 -5.80
CA LYS A 218 -11.27 16.94 -7.20
C LYS A 218 -9.97 16.14 -7.39
N PHE A 219 -9.20 15.92 -6.33
CA PHE A 219 -7.88 15.25 -6.40
C PHE A 219 -7.85 13.83 -5.84
N ARG A 220 -8.97 13.10 -5.96
CA ARG A 220 -9.08 11.70 -5.51
C ARG A 220 -8.05 10.79 -6.17
N THR A 221 -7.78 10.98 -7.47
CA THR A 221 -6.77 10.21 -8.22
C THR A 221 -5.37 10.44 -7.65
N PHE A 222 -5.00 11.69 -7.40
CA PHE A 222 -3.70 11.99 -6.80
C PHE A 222 -3.54 11.39 -5.41
N ARG A 223 -4.55 11.48 -4.52
CA ARG A 223 -4.49 10.85 -3.19
C ARG A 223 -4.23 9.36 -3.26
N ARG A 224 -4.88 8.68 -4.22
CA ARG A 224 -4.67 7.25 -4.45
C ARG A 224 -3.28 6.96 -5.01
N ASN A 225 -2.80 7.73 -5.98
CA ASN A 225 -1.46 7.58 -6.55
C ASN A 225 -0.36 7.85 -5.51
N LEU A 226 -0.54 8.85 -4.64
CA LEU A 226 0.36 9.13 -3.53
C LEU A 226 0.40 7.96 -2.54
N PHE A 227 -0.77 7.41 -2.17
CA PHE A 227 -0.85 6.24 -1.30
C PHE A 227 -0.11 5.04 -1.91
N HIS A 228 -0.42 4.66 -3.15
CA HIS A 228 0.19 3.51 -3.83
C HIS A 228 1.69 3.71 -4.09
N GLY A 229 2.10 4.92 -4.49
CA GLY A 229 3.49 5.30 -4.66
C GLY A 229 4.28 5.22 -3.35
N SER A 230 3.69 5.67 -2.24
CA SER A 230 4.32 5.62 -0.92
C SER A 230 4.51 4.18 -0.43
N VAL A 231 3.46 3.34 -0.52
CA VAL A 231 3.57 1.92 -0.14
C VAL A 231 4.59 1.19 -1.02
N ARG A 232 4.58 1.43 -2.34
CA ARG A 232 5.59 0.87 -3.26
C ARG A 232 7.01 1.28 -2.86
N ARG A 233 7.21 2.55 -2.52
CA ARG A 233 8.53 3.07 -2.13
C ARG A 233 9.02 2.45 -0.83
N ILE A 234 8.15 2.32 0.16
CA ILE A 234 8.45 1.67 1.45
C ILE A 234 8.86 0.21 1.23
N LEU A 235 8.11 -0.53 0.44
CA LEU A 235 8.37 -1.96 0.18
C LEU A 235 9.57 -2.22 -0.73
N GLN A 236 10.20 -1.18 -1.29
CA GLN A 236 11.30 -1.33 -2.24
C GLN A 236 12.50 -2.07 -1.62
N SER A 237 12.77 -1.90 -0.32
CA SER A 237 13.88 -2.57 0.36
C SER A 237 13.65 -4.09 0.53
N LEU A 238 12.40 -4.55 0.45
CA LEU A 238 12.03 -5.96 0.55
C LEU A 238 12.22 -6.71 -0.78
N LEU A 239 12.18 -6.00 -1.91
CA LEU A 239 12.23 -6.59 -3.25
C LEU A 239 13.42 -7.54 -3.49
N PRO A 240 14.66 -7.23 -3.06
CA PRO A 240 15.77 -8.17 -3.23
C PRO A 240 15.52 -9.52 -2.56
N GLY A 241 15.02 -9.52 -1.32
CA GLY A 241 14.70 -10.74 -0.57
C GLY A 241 13.44 -11.47 -1.04
N MET A 242 12.66 -10.85 -1.93
CA MET A 242 11.57 -11.52 -2.66
C MET A 242 12.06 -12.19 -3.95
N MET A 243 13.20 -11.75 -4.48
CA MET A 243 13.75 -12.21 -5.76
C MET A 243 14.88 -13.23 -5.60
N GLN A 244 15.53 -13.26 -4.43
CA GLN A 244 16.59 -14.18 -4.11
C GLN A 244 16.49 -14.60 -2.64
N PRO A 245 16.66 -15.89 -2.33
CA PRO A 245 16.73 -16.33 -0.94
C PRO A 245 17.89 -15.66 -0.20
N GLU A 246 17.63 -15.25 1.03
CA GLU A 246 18.66 -14.73 1.92
C GLU A 246 18.75 -15.54 3.20
N VAL A 247 19.87 -15.43 3.90
CA VAL A 247 20.05 -16.07 5.21
C VAL A 247 19.58 -15.12 6.30
N ALA A 248 18.65 -15.58 7.14
CA ALA A 248 18.12 -14.84 8.28
C ALA A 248 18.34 -15.62 9.59
N LEU A 249 18.66 -14.88 10.65
CA LEU A 249 18.70 -15.41 12.03
C LEU A 249 17.27 -15.47 12.57
N PHE A 250 16.97 -16.53 13.30
CA PHE A 250 15.69 -16.73 13.97
C PHE A 250 15.84 -16.68 15.49
N GLY A 251 14.73 -16.46 16.20
CA GLY A 251 14.69 -16.38 17.66
C GLY A 251 15.19 -17.62 18.40
N ASP A 252 15.24 -18.77 17.72
CA ASP A 252 15.81 -20.01 18.25
C ASP A 252 17.34 -20.11 18.06
N GLY A 253 17.99 -19.06 17.55
CA GLY A 253 19.43 -19.00 17.31
C GLY A 253 19.89 -19.63 15.99
N HIS A 254 18.99 -20.24 15.20
CA HIS A 254 19.36 -20.89 13.94
C HIS A 254 19.25 -19.95 12.76
N TYR A 255 20.16 -20.13 11.79
CA TYR A 255 20.12 -19.45 10.50
C TYR A 255 19.34 -20.28 9.49
N ARG A 256 18.41 -19.63 8.78
CA ARG A 256 17.58 -20.28 7.75
C ARG A 256 17.60 -19.47 6.46
N HIS A 257 17.50 -20.18 5.33
CA HIS A 257 17.22 -19.53 4.06
C HIS A 257 15.76 -19.11 3.99
N VAL A 258 15.52 -17.83 3.72
CA VAL A 258 14.19 -17.24 3.63
C VAL A 258 13.99 -16.58 2.29
N VAL A 259 12.75 -16.63 1.81
CA VAL A 259 12.29 -15.80 0.70
C VAL A 259 11.05 -15.04 1.15
N TYR A 260 11.07 -13.72 1.00
CA TYR A 260 9.94 -12.89 1.40
C TYR A 260 8.88 -12.88 0.31
N GLY A 261 7.63 -12.69 0.70
CA GLY A 261 6.55 -12.35 -0.22
C GLY A 261 5.57 -11.42 0.43
N LEU A 262 4.86 -10.64 -0.37
CA LEU A 262 3.83 -9.76 0.18
C LEU A 262 2.60 -10.60 0.53
N GLY A 263 2.25 -10.56 1.81
CA GLY A 263 1.07 -11.23 2.35
C GLY A 263 -0.20 -10.40 2.16
N PRO A 264 -1.30 -10.81 2.82
CA PRO A 264 -2.52 -10.02 2.85
C PRO A 264 -2.30 -8.62 3.44
N TYR A 265 -3.06 -7.67 2.91
CA TYR A 265 -3.20 -6.34 3.47
C TYR A 265 -4.50 -6.29 4.26
N ILE A 266 -4.42 -6.07 5.57
CA ILE A 266 -5.56 -5.97 6.48
C ILE A 266 -6.04 -4.53 6.50
N ALA A 267 -7.31 -4.33 6.18
CA ALA A 267 -7.90 -3.01 6.00
C ALA A 267 -9.42 -3.11 6.09
N ASP A 268 -10.09 -2.01 6.43
CA ASP A 268 -11.54 -1.92 6.36
C ASP A 268 -12.03 -1.87 4.89
N TYR A 269 -13.35 -1.82 4.66
CA TYR A 269 -13.87 -1.80 3.29
C TYR A 269 -13.46 -0.55 2.48
N PRO A 270 -13.64 0.69 2.97
CA PRO A 270 -13.10 1.90 2.33
C PRO A 270 -11.63 1.78 1.91
N GLU A 271 -10.79 1.21 2.76
CA GLU A 271 -9.37 1.05 2.52
C GLU A 271 -9.07 -0.12 1.58
N GLN A 272 -9.83 -1.21 1.62
CA GLN A 272 -9.78 -2.27 0.61
C GLN A 272 -10.11 -1.75 -0.80
N VAL A 273 -11.08 -0.83 -0.92
CA VAL A 273 -11.44 -0.17 -2.18
C VAL A 273 -10.30 0.72 -2.68
N LEU A 274 -9.62 1.44 -1.78
CA LEU A 274 -8.40 2.21 -2.07
C LEU A 274 -7.26 1.30 -2.55
N LEU A 275 -7.00 0.21 -1.83
CA LEU A 275 -5.94 -0.76 -2.12
C LEU A 275 -6.15 -1.46 -3.47
N ALA A 276 -7.37 -1.87 -3.77
CA ALA A 276 -7.71 -2.57 -5.00
C ALA A 276 -7.88 -1.63 -6.21
N CYS A 277 -7.84 -0.31 -6.02
CA CYS A 277 -8.15 0.69 -7.06
C CYS A 277 -9.56 0.49 -7.67
N VAL A 278 -10.50 0.14 -6.81
CA VAL A 278 -11.89 -0.17 -7.19
C VAL A 278 -12.79 1.03 -6.88
N VAL A 279 -13.93 1.12 -7.54
CA VAL A 279 -14.98 2.10 -7.27
C VAL A 279 -15.77 1.67 -6.04
N GLN A 280 -16.08 2.62 -5.14
CA GLN A 280 -16.85 2.33 -3.93
C GLN A 280 -18.22 1.74 -4.28
N GLY A 281 -18.65 0.73 -3.53
CA GLY A 281 -19.84 -0.07 -3.84
C GLY A 281 -19.54 -1.34 -4.61
N TRP A 282 -18.31 -1.53 -5.09
CA TRP A 282 -17.88 -2.78 -5.71
C TRP A 282 -17.05 -3.64 -4.75
N CYS A 283 -17.06 -4.95 -4.97
CA CYS A 283 -16.21 -5.87 -4.23
C CYS A 283 -14.74 -5.68 -4.64
N ALA A 284 -13.84 -5.56 -3.65
CA ALA A 284 -12.40 -5.45 -3.90
C ALA A 284 -11.78 -6.74 -4.45
N ARG A 285 -12.49 -7.88 -4.35
CA ARG A 285 -11.98 -9.22 -4.71
C ARG A 285 -12.58 -9.79 -5.99
N CYS A 286 -13.85 -9.50 -6.26
CA CYS A 286 -14.59 -10.03 -7.39
C CYS A 286 -15.28 -8.91 -8.18
N THR A 287 -15.82 -9.25 -9.33
CA THR A 287 -16.54 -8.33 -10.21
C THR A 287 -17.97 -8.04 -9.75
N ALA A 288 -18.35 -8.41 -8.52
CA ALA A 288 -19.68 -8.12 -7.99
C ALA A 288 -19.80 -6.66 -7.54
N SER A 289 -20.97 -6.06 -7.77
CA SER A 289 -21.38 -4.78 -7.20
C SER A 289 -22.32 -5.03 -6.02
N ASN A 290 -22.39 -4.09 -5.09
CA ASN A 290 -23.29 -4.15 -3.93
C ASN A 290 -24.77 -4.19 -4.31
N LYS A 291 -25.12 -3.84 -5.55
CA LYS A 291 -26.49 -3.95 -6.08
C LYS A 291 -26.82 -5.36 -6.58
N ASN A 292 -25.82 -6.24 -6.71
CA ASN A 292 -25.99 -7.60 -7.21
C ASN A 292 -24.89 -8.54 -6.67
N LEU A 293 -24.91 -8.78 -5.36
CA LEU A 293 -23.90 -9.62 -4.69
C LEU A 293 -24.04 -11.11 -5.03
N ASP A 294 -25.26 -11.58 -5.29
CA ASP A 294 -25.57 -12.97 -5.63
C ASP A 294 -25.47 -13.27 -7.13
N GLY A 295 -25.20 -12.25 -7.95
CA GLY A 295 -25.02 -12.39 -9.38
C GLY A 295 -23.74 -13.15 -9.75
N ALA A 296 -23.66 -13.59 -11.01
CA ALA A 296 -22.45 -14.17 -11.56
C ALA A 296 -21.28 -13.16 -11.42
N SER A 297 -20.24 -13.56 -10.69
CA SER A 297 -19.06 -12.73 -10.50
C SER A 297 -17.77 -13.53 -10.68
N GLY A 298 -16.83 -12.92 -11.41
CA GLY A 298 -15.49 -13.43 -11.60
C GLY A 298 -14.52 -12.86 -10.55
N ARG A 299 -13.33 -13.43 -10.44
CA ARG A 299 -12.27 -12.83 -9.61
C ARG A 299 -11.62 -11.67 -10.33
N ARG A 300 -11.32 -10.60 -9.58
CA ARG A 300 -10.43 -9.54 -10.07
C ARG A 300 -9.00 -10.04 -10.05
N SER A 301 -8.26 -9.75 -11.11
CA SER A 301 -6.83 -9.99 -11.25
C SER A 301 -6.23 -8.86 -12.09
N GLN A 302 -4.91 -8.69 -12.05
CA GLN A 302 -4.24 -7.71 -12.89
C GLN A 302 -4.46 -8.02 -14.38
N ARG A 303 -4.23 -9.27 -14.81
CA ARG A 303 -4.64 -9.74 -16.16
C ARG A 303 -6.07 -9.38 -16.55
N HIS A 304 -7.04 -9.45 -15.63
CA HIS A 304 -8.41 -9.02 -15.90
C HIS A 304 -8.50 -7.50 -16.12
N SER A 305 -7.90 -6.69 -15.23
CA SER A 305 -7.88 -5.23 -15.38
C SER A 305 -7.16 -4.78 -16.66
N GLU A 306 -6.01 -5.37 -16.99
CA GLU A 306 -5.25 -5.08 -18.21
C GLU A 306 -6.08 -5.34 -19.48
N ALA A 307 -6.75 -6.50 -19.56
CA ALA A 307 -7.62 -6.81 -20.69
C ALA A 307 -8.76 -5.79 -20.84
N LEU A 308 -9.29 -5.26 -19.72
CA LEU A 308 -10.35 -4.26 -19.75
C LEU A 308 -9.84 -2.86 -20.14
N PHE A 309 -8.63 -2.48 -19.70
CA PHE A 309 -8.01 -1.19 -20.04
C PHE A 309 -7.83 -0.98 -21.53
N ASP A 310 -7.55 -2.06 -22.27
CA ASP A 310 -7.31 -1.98 -23.72
C ASP A 310 -8.61 -2.01 -24.54
N THR A 311 -9.72 -2.37 -23.89
CA THR A 311 -10.98 -2.64 -24.56
C THR A 311 -12.02 -1.55 -24.33
N PHE A 312 -12.03 -0.92 -23.15
CA PHE A 312 -13.15 -0.08 -22.72
C PHE A 312 -12.73 1.34 -22.34
N SER A 313 -13.66 2.29 -22.57
CA SER A 313 -13.49 3.68 -22.16
C SER A 313 -13.50 3.81 -20.63
N HIS A 314 -12.92 4.91 -20.12
CA HIS A 314 -12.90 5.20 -18.68
C HIS A 314 -14.31 5.13 -18.06
N LYS A 315 -15.32 5.75 -18.69
CA LYS A 315 -16.70 5.72 -18.19
C LYS A 315 -17.23 4.29 -18.05
N LYS A 316 -16.99 3.43 -19.05
CA LYS A 316 -17.45 2.04 -19.03
C LYS A 316 -16.72 1.21 -17.96
N LEU A 317 -15.42 1.41 -17.79
CA LEU A 317 -14.65 0.78 -16.71
C LEU A 317 -15.19 1.14 -15.32
N TRP A 318 -15.55 2.42 -15.14
CA TRP A 318 -16.11 2.92 -13.90
C TRP A 318 -17.51 2.36 -13.62
N ASP A 319 -18.42 2.49 -14.58
CA ASP A 319 -19.84 2.18 -14.41
C ASP A 319 -20.13 0.67 -14.39
N ASP A 320 -19.49 -0.11 -15.27
CA ASP A 320 -19.84 -1.53 -15.49
C ASP A 320 -18.88 -2.50 -14.78
N TYR A 321 -17.65 -2.06 -14.49
CA TYR A 321 -16.62 -2.91 -13.90
C TYR A 321 -16.11 -2.42 -12.56
N GLY A 322 -16.45 -1.18 -12.16
CA GLY A 322 -15.95 -0.58 -10.92
C GLY A 322 -14.44 -0.46 -10.86
N ILE A 323 -13.77 -0.20 -12.00
CA ILE A 323 -12.31 -0.06 -12.09
C ILE A 323 -11.95 1.40 -12.32
N ILE A 324 -10.87 1.85 -11.67
CA ILE A 324 -10.33 3.20 -11.81
C ILE A 324 -9.06 3.13 -12.65
N LEU A 325 -9.13 3.70 -13.85
CA LEU A 325 -8.07 3.58 -14.87
C LEU A 325 -6.79 4.34 -14.48
N ASP A 326 -6.94 5.51 -13.86
CA ASP A 326 -5.83 6.46 -13.63
C ASP A 326 -4.96 6.14 -12.38
N VAL A 327 -5.19 4.98 -11.75
CA VAL A 327 -4.50 4.57 -10.53
C VAL A 327 -4.10 3.10 -10.64
N LEU A 328 -2.79 2.86 -10.53
CA LEU A 328 -2.25 1.51 -10.48
C LEU A 328 -1.99 1.10 -9.02
N PRO A 329 -2.47 -0.08 -8.58
CA PRO A 329 -2.11 -0.62 -7.28
C PRO A 329 -0.59 -0.72 -7.09
N PHE A 330 -0.09 -0.54 -5.86
CA PHE A 330 1.34 -0.69 -5.54
C PHE A 330 1.93 -2.07 -5.91
N THR A 331 1.04 -3.05 -6.11
CA THR A 331 1.31 -4.43 -6.50
C THR A 331 1.42 -4.63 -8.02
N TRP A 332 1.07 -3.63 -8.85
CA TRP A 332 0.92 -3.77 -10.30
C TRP A 332 2.18 -4.23 -11.02
N HIS A 333 3.33 -3.64 -10.70
CA HIS A 333 4.61 -4.07 -11.29
C HIS A 333 5.20 -5.31 -10.60
N GLN A 334 4.38 -5.99 -9.80
CA GLN A 334 4.76 -7.14 -9.00
C GLN A 334 3.96 -8.39 -9.39
N GLU A 335 3.32 -8.44 -10.58
CA GLU A 335 2.49 -9.58 -11.01
C GLU A 335 3.24 -10.92 -11.02
N LYS A 336 4.58 -10.88 -11.21
CA LYS A 336 5.45 -12.07 -11.07
C LYS A 336 5.84 -12.38 -9.61
N ARG A 337 5.24 -11.71 -8.62
CA ARG A 337 5.69 -11.64 -7.21
C ARG A 337 4.55 -11.83 -6.17
N ASN A 338 3.52 -12.60 -6.51
CA ASN A 338 2.58 -13.27 -5.58
C ASN A 338 1.75 -12.37 -4.64
N LEU A 339 1.02 -11.40 -5.20
CA LEU A 339 0.02 -10.63 -4.44
C LEU A 339 -1.41 -11.06 -4.78
N THR A 340 -2.17 -11.41 -3.76
CA THR A 340 -3.64 -11.47 -3.85
C THR A 340 -4.23 -10.55 -2.80
N ILE A 341 -4.91 -9.49 -3.23
CA ILE A 341 -5.64 -8.59 -2.33
C ILE A 341 -6.89 -9.33 -1.82
N GLY A 342 -7.00 -9.49 -0.50
CA GLY A 342 -8.19 -10.01 0.18
C GLY A 342 -8.23 -11.53 0.41
N GLY A 343 -7.95 -11.94 1.65
CA GLY A 343 -8.37 -13.23 2.21
C GLY A 343 -9.89 -13.28 2.46
N ASN A 344 -10.46 -14.47 2.63
CA ASN A 344 -11.87 -14.60 3.03
C ASN A 344 -12.07 -14.01 4.44
N TRP A 345 -13.18 -13.34 4.73
CA TRP A 345 -13.48 -12.82 6.08
C TRP A 345 -13.51 -13.92 7.14
N ARG A 346 -13.97 -15.14 6.78
CA ARG A 346 -13.88 -16.34 7.64
C ARG A 346 -12.45 -16.91 7.80
N GLN A 347 -11.49 -16.43 7.02
CA GLN A 347 -10.06 -16.83 7.09
C GLN A 347 -9.20 -15.75 7.74
N LEU A 348 -9.61 -14.48 7.68
CA LEU A 348 -9.01 -13.35 8.40
C LEU A 348 -9.47 -13.28 9.86
N SER A 349 -10.60 -13.93 10.22
CA SER A 349 -10.99 -14.11 11.63
C SER A 349 -9.97 -14.93 12.44
N ALA A 350 -9.13 -15.73 11.78
CA ALA A 350 -7.97 -16.34 12.41
C ALA A 350 -6.91 -15.28 12.78
N ILE A 351 -6.63 -14.29 11.92
CA ILE A 351 -5.72 -13.16 12.18
C ILE A 351 -6.36 -12.06 13.07
N GLY A 352 -7.30 -12.44 13.95
CA GLY A 352 -8.08 -11.51 14.77
C GLY A 352 -7.22 -10.55 15.60
N GLY A 353 -5.97 -10.92 15.90
CA GLY A 353 -5.04 -10.11 16.70
C GLY A 353 -4.60 -8.80 16.09
N LEU A 354 -4.43 -8.72 14.77
CA LEU A 354 -3.97 -7.47 14.17
C LEU A 354 -5.06 -6.38 14.30
N TRP A 355 -6.32 -6.75 14.09
CA TRP A 355 -7.45 -5.82 14.16
C TRP A 355 -7.79 -5.42 15.61
N THR A 356 -7.68 -6.36 16.55
CA THR A 356 -7.83 -6.07 17.99
C THR A 356 -6.72 -5.15 18.50
N ILE A 357 -5.47 -5.31 18.06
CA ILE A 357 -4.36 -4.42 18.43
C ILE A 357 -4.51 -3.02 17.84
N ILE A 358 -4.89 -2.93 16.57
CA ILE A 358 -5.16 -1.64 15.92
C ILE A 358 -6.32 -0.91 16.64
N LYS A 359 -7.34 -1.65 17.10
CA LYS A 359 -8.44 -1.08 17.91
C LYS A 359 -8.03 -0.70 19.33
N LEU A 360 -7.22 -1.51 20.02
CA LEU A 360 -6.74 -1.24 21.37
C LEU A 360 -5.78 -0.04 21.45
N TRP A 361 -5.16 0.35 20.33
CA TRP A 361 -4.38 1.58 20.21
C TRP A 361 -5.22 2.84 19.89
N LYS A 362 -6.49 2.67 19.49
CA LYS A 362 -7.45 3.77 19.25
C LYS A 362 -8.23 4.16 20.52
N SER A 363 -8.28 3.28 21.53
CA SER A 363 -8.85 3.50 22.87
C SER A 363 -7.76 3.91 23.84
#